data_AF-A0A327KHQ0-F1
#
_entry.id   AF-A0A327KHQ0-F1
#
_cell.length_a   1.000
_cell.length_b   1.000
_cell.length_c   1.000
_cell.angle_alpha   90.00
_cell.angle_beta   90.00
_cell.angle_gamma   90.00
#
_symmetry.space_group_name_H-M   'P 1'
#
loop_
_entity.id
_entity.type
_entity.pdbx_description
1 polymer ?
#
loop_
_entity_poly.entity_id
_entity_poly.type
_entity_poly.pdbx_seq_one_letter_code
_entity_poly.pdbx_strand_id
1 'polypeptide(L)'
;MHAGAITFFRVSIERLVVDLGAVRRQHGLELQIGALAQHMGPDEDIARPILPAVAGLVCESCAMAGDPLFDLWSKATDAAEPEGSSS
;
A
#
# COMPACT_ATOMS: atom_id res chain seq x y z
N MET A 1 22.17 -11.59 25.77
CA MET A 1 21.61 -10.26 25.41
C MET A 1 20.09 -10.39 25.35
N HIS A 2 19.47 -10.66 26.50
CA HIS A 2 18.04 -10.95 26.65
C HIS A 2 17.44 -9.89 27.58
N ALA A 3 16.98 -8.78 27.00
CA ALA A 3 16.07 -7.86 27.69
C ALA A 3 14.66 -8.08 27.12
N GLY A 4 14.11 -9.28 27.34
CA GLY A 4 12.68 -9.67 27.44
C GLY A 4 11.58 -9.14 26.51
N ALA A 5 11.82 -8.20 25.60
CA ALA A 5 10.80 -7.62 24.74
C ALA A 5 10.92 -8.19 23.33
N ILE A 6 9.92 -8.95 22.90
CA ILE A 6 9.72 -9.29 21.49
C ILE A 6 8.96 -8.14 20.86
N THR A 7 9.65 -7.38 20.04
CA THR A 7 9.17 -6.23 19.28
C THR A 7 8.67 -6.68 17.91
N PHE A 8 7.54 -6.11 17.50
CA PHE A 8 6.93 -6.37 16.20
C PHE A 8 6.26 -5.11 15.67
N PHE A 9 6.16 -5.03 14.35
CA PHE A 9 5.45 -3.98 13.64
C PHE A 9 4.10 -4.50 13.18
N ARG A 10 3.07 -3.66 13.28
CA ARG A 10 1.82 -3.87 12.54
C ARG A 10 1.91 -3.09 11.25
N VAL A 11 1.73 -3.76 10.12
CA VAL A 11 1.80 -3.16 8.79
C VAL A 11 0.46 -3.32 8.06
N SER A 12 0.11 -2.34 7.24
CA SER A 12 -0.96 -2.42 6.25
C SER A 12 -0.36 -2.06 4.91
N ILE A 13 -0.46 -2.96 3.93
CA ILE A 13 0.12 -2.79 2.60
C ILE A 13 -1.02 -2.74 1.60
N GLU A 14 -1.08 -1.63 0.85
CA GLU A 14 -2.03 -1.41 -0.24
C GLU A 14 -1.30 -1.36 -1.56
N ARG A 15 -1.80 -2.11 -2.55
CA ARG A 15 -1.30 -2.05 -3.92
C ARG A 15 -2.21 -1.14 -4.72
N LEU A 16 -1.67 -0.02 -5.18
CA LEU A 16 -2.39 0.95 -6.00
C LEU A 16 -1.98 0.86 -7.48
N VAL A 17 -2.89 1.27 -8.36
CA VAL A 17 -2.62 1.52 -9.77
C VAL A 17 -3.00 2.95 -10.11
N VAL A 18 -2.19 3.56 -10.97
CA VAL A 18 -2.48 4.88 -11.51
C VAL A 18 -3.56 4.78 -12.58
N ASP A 19 -4.67 5.51 -12.44
CA ASP A 19 -5.65 5.72 -13.50
C ASP A 19 -5.13 6.78 -14.48
N LEU A 20 -4.56 6.32 -15.59
CA LEU A 20 -4.08 7.19 -16.66
C LEU A 20 -5.19 8.05 -17.28
N GLY A 21 -6.45 7.62 -17.20
CA GLY A 21 -7.60 8.43 -17.60
C GLY A 21 -7.77 9.64 -16.70
N ALA A 22 -7.68 9.44 -15.37
CA ALA A 22 -7.71 10.53 -14.39
C ALA A 22 -6.54 11.50 -14.60
N VAL A 23 -5.32 10.99 -14.78
CA VAL A 23 -4.12 11.79 -15.08
C VAL A 23 -4.34 12.66 -16.32
N ARG A 24 -4.86 12.09 -17.41
CA ARG A 24 -5.12 12.83 -18.66
C ARG A 24 -6.18 13.92 -18.48
N ARG A 25 -7.23 13.66 -17.71
CA ARG A 25 -8.29 14.65 -17.42
C ARG A 25 -7.73 15.82 -16.61
N GLN A 26 -6.95 15.53 -15.56
CA GLN A 26 -6.33 16.56 -14.74
C GLN A 26 -5.33 17.39 -15.54
N HIS A 27 -4.51 16.74 -16.37
CA HIS A 27 -3.58 17.46 -17.25
C HIS A 27 -4.32 18.33 -18.29
N GLY A 28 -5.42 17.84 -18.87
CA GLY A 28 -6.26 18.65 -19.74
C GLY A 28 -6.89 19.86 -19.05
N LEU A 29 -7.33 19.68 -17.80
CA LEU A 29 -7.87 20.76 -16.97
C LEU A 29 -6.80 21.81 -16.65
N GLU A 30 -5.60 21.36 -16.28
CA GLU A 30 -4.43 22.22 -16.04
C GLU A 30 -4.08 23.07 -17.27
N LEU A 31 -4.13 22.49 -18.47
CA LEU A 31 -3.90 23.24 -19.72
C LEU A 31 -4.98 24.32 -19.99
N GLN A 32 -6.19 24.16 -19.47
CA GLN A 32 -7.30 25.08 -19.73
C GLN A 32 -7.44 26.21 -18.70
N ILE A 33 -7.19 25.92 -17.42
CA ILE A 33 -7.41 26.87 -16.31
C ILE A 33 -6.18 27.07 -15.39
N GLY A 34 -5.04 26.48 -15.74
CA GLY A 34 -3.77 26.64 -15.02
C GLY A 34 -3.82 26.06 -13.60
N ALA A 35 -3.04 26.65 -12.69
CA ALA A 35 -2.89 26.18 -11.30
C ALA A 35 -4.21 26.14 -10.50
N LEU A 36 -5.26 26.84 -10.95
CA LEU A 36 -6.59 26.77 -10.33
C LEU A 36 -7.21 25.36 -10.44
N ALA A 37 -6.78 24.55 -11.41
CA ALA A 37 -7.21 23.17 -11.63
C ALA A 37 -6.97 22.27 -10.40
N GLN A 38 -5.87 22.48 -9.66
CA GLN A 38 -5.51 21.67 -8.49
C GLN A 38 -6.53 21.81 -7.34
N HIS A 39 -7.29 22.91 -7.31
CA HIS A 39 -8.29 23.18 -6.27
C HIS A 39 -9.74 22.96 -6.74
N MET A 40 -9.96 22.69 -8.03
CA MET A 40 -11.29 22.55 -8.63
C MET A 40 -11.65 21.09 -9.02
N GLY A 41 -10.80 20.12 -8.68
CA GLY A 41 -11.07 18.66 -8.63
C GLY A 41 -10.22 17.81 -9.60
N PRO A 42 -10.29 16.46 -9.55
CA PRO A 42 -10.45 15.53 -8.42
C PRO A 42 -9.07 14.95 -8.03
N ASP A 43 -8.49 15.42 -6.94
CA ASP A 43 -7.25 14.85 -6.39
C ASP A 43 -7.44 13.42 -5.84
N GLU A 44 -8.69 12.99 -5.66
CA GLU A 44 -9.05 11.79 -4.88
C GLU A 44 -8.86 10.44 -5.61
N ASP A 45 -8.68 10.40 -6.94
CA ASP A 45 -8.79 9.13 -7.69
C ASP A 45 -7.67 8.86 -8.73
N ILE A 46 -6.52 9.53 -8.61
CA ILE A 46 -5.38 9.28 -9.53
C ILE A 46 -4.79 7.88 -9.29
N ALA A 47 -4.72 7.46 -8.03
CA ALA A 47 -4.24 6.13 -7.65
C ALA A 47 -5.35 5.41 -6.92
N ARG A 48 -5.75 4.24 -7.44
CA ARG A 48 -6.80 3.42 -6.86
C ARG A 48 -6.25 2.07 -6.39
N PRO A 49 -6.73 1.52 -5.28
CA PRO A 49 -6.33 0.18 -4.84
C PRO A 49 -6.78 -0.85 -5.89
N ILE A 50 -5.91 -1.81 -6.20
CA ILE A 50 -6.24 -2.92 -7.12
C ILE A 50 -6.61 -4.21 -6.38
N LEU A 51 -6.25 -4.30 -5.10
CA LEU A 51 -6.51 -5.43 -4.23
C LEU A 51 -6.87 -4.89 -2.84
N PRO A 52 -7.59 -5.67 -2.02
CA PRO A 52 -7.79 -5.33 -0.62
C PRO A 52 -6.45 -5.12 0.09
N ALA A 53 -6.42 -4.18 1.05
CA ALA A 53 -5.27 -3.98 1.91
C ALA A 53 -4.94 -5.27 2.66
N VAL A 54 -3.67 -5.64 2.68
CA VAL A 54 -3.19 -6.77 3.49
C VAL A 54 -2.60 -6.20 4.78
N ALA A 55 -3.18 -6.59 5.91
CA ALA A 55 -2.70 -6.22 7.23
C ALA A 55 -2.03 -7.42 7.91
N GLY A 56 -0.87 -7.21 8.51
CA GLY A 56 -0.09 -8.28 9.12
C GLY A 56 0.81 -7.79 10.24
N LEU A 57 1.40 -8.75 10.96
CA LEU A 57 2.45 -8.50 11.94
C LEU A 57 3.80 -8.94 11.38
N VAL A 58 4.81 -8.08 11.51
CA VAL A 58 6.17 -8.33 11.04
C VAL A 58 7.12 -8.25 12.23
N CYS A 59 7.96 -9.27 12.39
CA CYS A 59 8.94 -9.31 13.47
C CYS A 59 10.01 -8.21 13.31
N GLU A 60 10.59 -7.69 14.40
CA GLU A 60 11.63 -6.64 14.29
C GLU A 60 12.81 -7.07 13.40
N SER A 61 13.29 -8.31 13.53
CA SER A 61 14.38 -8.80 12.67
C SER A 61 13.99 -8.88 11.20
N CYS A 62 12.72 -9.19 10.90
CA CYS A 62 12.17 -9.24 9.55
C CYS A 62 12.10 -7.83 8.92
N ALA A 63 11.70 -6.83 9.72
CA ALA A 63 11.60 -5.45 9.28
C ALA A 63 12.97 -4.80 9.07
N MET A 64 13.98 -5.19 9.85
CA MET A 64 15.33 -4.63 9.81
C MET A 64 16.28 -5.32 8.82
N ALA A 65 15.86 -6.43 8.21
CA ALA A 65 16.71 -7.24 7.30
C ALA A 65 17.04 -6.54 5.97
N GLY A 66 16.47 -5.36 5.69
CA GLY A 66 16.62 -4.68 4.40
C GLY A 66 15.85 -5.36 3.27
N ASP A 67 14.93 -6.27 3.60
CA ASP A 67 14.08 -6.97 2.65
C ASP A 67 13.28 -5.95 1.81
N PRO A 68 13.16 -6.17 0.48
CA PRO A 68 12.32 -5.33 -0.35
C PRO A 68 10.86 -5.43 0.11
N LEU A 69 10.09 -4.35 -0.09
CA LEU A 69 8.66 -4.28 0.27
C LEU A 69 7.84 -5.48 -0.26
N PHE A 70 8.24 -6.04 -1.40
CA PHE A 70 7.61 -7.22 -1.98
C PHE A 70 7.73 -8.47 -1.10
N ASP A 71 8.89 -8.71 -0.50
CA ASP A 71 9.12 -9.87 0.37
C ASP A 71 8.32 -9.73 1.67
N LEU A 72 8.20 -8.50 2.18
CA LEU A 72 7.33 -8.17 3.31
C LEU A 72 5.86 -8.38 2.97
N TRP A 73 5.43 -8.00 1.75
CA TRP A 73 4.07 -8.23 1.27
C TRP A 73 3.75 -9.72 1.13
N SER A 74 4.66 -10.54 0.59
CA SER A 74 4.51 -12.00 0.54
C SER A 74 4.33 -12.56 1.95
N LYS A 75 5.26 -12.23 2.87
CA LYS A 75 5.21 -12.70 4.27
C LYS A 75 3.93 -12.28 4.98
N ALA A 76 3.46 -11.06 4.76
CA ALA A 76 2.21 -10.56 5.36
C ALA A 76 0.97 -11.22 4.75
N THR A 77 0.99 -11.57 3.46
CA THR A 77 -0.11 -12.26 2.78
C THR A 77 -0.18 -13.73 3.18
N ASP A 78 0.97 -14.40 3.23
CA ASP A 78 1.08 -15.80 3.67
C ASP A 78 0.61 -15.97 5.13
N ALA A 79 0.90 -14.99 5.99
CA ALA A 79 0.41 -14.97 7.37
C ALA A 79 -1.09 -14.65 7.51
N ALA A 80 -1.71 -14.07 6.48
CA ALA A 80 -3.12 -13.68 6.46
C ALA A 80 -4.06 -14.80 5.99
N GLU A 81 -3.53 -15.92 5.45
CA GLU A 81 -4.29 -17.14 5.17
C GLU A 81 -4.16 -18.14 6.34
N PRO A 82 -5.01 -18.08 7.38
CA PRO A 82 -4.99 -19.10 8.42
C PRO A 82 -5.57 -20.41 7.86
N GLU A 83 -4.90 -21.51 8.20
CA GLU A 83 -5.34 -22.89 7.98
C GLU A 83 -6.85 -23.07 8.24
N GLY A 84 -7.62 -23.34 7.17
CA GLY A 84 -9.07 -23.48 7.28
C GLY A 84 -9.82 -23.89 6.01
N SER A 85 -9.18 -24.43 4.98
CA SER A 85 -9.89 -25.03 3.83
C SER A 85 -9.26 -26.35 3.37
N SER A 86 -9.22 -27.34 4.26
CA SER A 86 -9.25 -28.74 3.85
C SER A 86 -10.66 -29.28 4.12
N SER A 87 -11.42 -29.49 3.05
CA SER A 87 -12.62 -30.34 3.04
C SER A 87 -12.21 -31.79 2.80
#